data_AF-T0QGM9-F1
#
_entry.id   AF-T0QGM9-F1
#
_cell.length_a   1.000
_cell.length_b   1.000
_cell.length_c   1.000
_cell.angle_alpha   90.00
_cell.angle_beta   90.00
_cell.angle_gamma   90.00
#
_symmetry.space_group_name_H-M   'P 1'
#
loop_
_entity.id
_entity.type
_entity.pdbx_description
1 polymer ?
#
loop_
_entity_poly.entity_id
_entity_poly.type
_entity_poly.pdbx_seq_one_letter_code
_entity_poly.pdbx_strand_id
1 'polypeptide(L)'
;MLACPKCTIENPLDVTHCVCCNATLPPDARIRKLLHQVHSLTLELHDARATLASLAPRLDPPAAPPAPRAPPTTVVNLNAQSLRRMGYRSLDAWLAASPYHKYVGRGMAARNGKPTIAGSLWGNPFKIGRDGTRDEVVRQYRDHIRDKIARGDVDLSDVRGKVLGCWCKPEGCHGDVLAELADASNE
;
A
#
# COMPACT_ATOMS: atom_id res chain seq x y z
N MET A 1 12.22 -37.42 31.46
CA MET A 1 11.17 -38.43 31.68
C MET A 1 11.46 -39.15 32.99
N LEU A 2 10.43 -39.54 33.73
CA LEU A 2 10.51 -40.27 35.00
C LEU A 2 9.74 -41.59 34.87
N ALA A 3 10.43 -42.72 35.07
CA ALA A 3 9.79 -44.02 35.04
C ALA A 3 8.92 -44.24 36.29
N CYS A 4 7.70 -44.73 36.08
CA CYS A 4 6.83 -45.08 37.20
C CYS A 4 7.37 -46.31 37.94
N PRO A 5 7.54 -46.27 39.28
CA PRO A 5 8.04 -47.43 40.02
C PRO A 5 7.05 -48.60 40.05
N LYS A 6 5.77 -48.37 39.72
CA LYS A 6 4.71 -49.38 39.74
C LYS A 6 4.50 -50.07 38.39
N CYS A 7 4.51 -49.32 37.28
CA CYS A 7 4.19 -49.86 35.95
C CYS A 7 5.25 -49.55 34.88
N THR A 8 6.40 -49.01 35.29
CA THR A 8 7.59 -48.71 34.47
C THR A 8 7.39 -47.75 33.29
N ILE A 9 6.18 -47.24 33.07
CA ILE A 9 5.91 -46.26 32.00
C ILE A 9 6.69 -44.97 32.27
N GLU A 10 7.24 -44.39 31.21
CA GLU A 10 7.90 -43.09 31.26
C GLU A 10 6.88 -41.97 31.30
N ASN A 11 7.02 -41.08 32.29
CA ASN A 11 6.15 -39.93 32.47
C ASN A 11 6.95 -38.62 32.24
N PRO A 12 6.31 -37.55 31.74
CA PRO A 12 6.88 -36.21 31.76
C PRO A 12 7.35 -35.78 33.16
N LEU A 13 8.34 -34.89 33.25
CA LEU A 13 8.92 -34.48 34.55
C LEU A 13 8.03 -33.51 35.35
N ASP A 14 7.01 -32.95 34.71
CA ASP A 14 6.05 -31.98 35.23
C ASP A 14 4.78 -32.63 35.81
N VAL A 15 4.57 -33.94 35.64
CA VAL A 15 3.44 -34.66 36.24
C VAL A 15 3.79 -35.28 37.59
N THR A 16 2.85 -35.20 38.53
CA THR A 16 3.01 -35.73 39.91
C THR A 16 2.48 -37.16 40.07
N HIS A 17 1.68 -37.62 39.11
CA HIS A 17 1.04 -38.94 39.09
C HIS A 17 1.29 -39.62 37.76
N CYS A 18 1.42 -40.95 37.80
CA CYS A 18 1.63 -41.76 36.62
C CYS A 18 0.40 -41.72 35.70
N VAL A 19 0.59 -41.40 34.42
CA VAL A 19 -0.51 -41.31 33.44
C VAL A 19 -1.21 -42.65 33.17
N CYS A 20 -0.54 -43.76 33.47
CA CYS A 20 -1.06 -45.12 33.26
C CYS A 20 -1.80 -45.67 34.48
N CYS A 21 -1.18 -45.63 35.66
CA CYS A 21 -1.71 -46.32 36.85
C CYS A 21 -2.07 -45.39 38.01
N ASN A 22 -1.97 -44.07 37.80
CA ASN A 22 -2.23 -43.01 38.77
C ASN A 22 -1.42 -43.10 40.07
N ALA A 23 -0.37 -43.93 40.13
CA ALA A 23 0.53 -43.98 41.27
C ALA A 23 1.31 -42.67 41.39
N THR A 24 1.49 -42.18 42.62
CA THR A 24 2.34 -41.02 42.89
C THR A 24 3.76 -41.29 42.42
N LEU A 25 4.29 -40.41 41.58
CA LEU A 25 5.65 -40.53 41.09
C LEU A 25 6.62 -39.96 42.13
N PRO A 26 7.75 -40.63 42.42
CA PRO A 26 8.67 -40.16 43.44
C PRO A 26 9.24 -38.78 43.05
N PRO A 27 9.37 -37.83 43.99
CA PRO A 27 10.22 -36.67 43.78
C PRO A 27 11.62 -37.16 43.42
N ASP A 28 12.16 -36.76 42.26
CA ASP A 28 13.56 -36.36 42.32
C ASP A 28 13.58 -34.95 42.91
N ALA A 29 13.89 -34.87 44.20
CA ALA A 29 13.93 -33.60 44.94
C ALA A 29 14.94 -32.61 44.30
N ARG A 30 15.95 -33.10 43.57
CA ARG A 30 16.90 -32.27 42.82
C ARG A 30 16.23 -31.66 41.59
N ILE A 31 15.40 -32.42 40.86
CA ILE A 31 14.66 -31.91 39.69
C ILE A 31 13.66 -30.83 40.12
N ARG A 32 12.89 -31.05 41.20
CA ARG A 32 12.00 -30.00 41.73
C ARG A 32 12.76 -28.75 42.15
N LYS A 33 13.89 -28.91 42.85
CA LYS A 33 14.74 -27.79 43.25
C LYS A 33 15.26 -27.00 42.05
N LEU A 34 15.71 -27.69 40.99
CA LEU A 34 16.17 -27.05 39.76
C LEU A 34 15.04 -26.31 39.04
N LEU A 35 13.85 -26.90 38.92
CA LEU A 35 12.70 -26.24 38.29
C LEU A 35 12.29 -24.97 39.07
N HIS A 36 12.29 -25.03 40.40
CA HIS A 36 12.04 -23.84 41.23
C HIS A 36 13.12 -22.77 41.05
N GLN A 37 14.40 -23.15 40.96
CA GLN A 37 15.51 -22.21 40.72
C GLN A 37 15.38 -21.54 39.34
N VAL A 38 15.07 -22.30 38.29
CA VAL A 38 14.86 -21.75 36.93
C VAL A 38 13.67 -20.77 36.92
N HIS A 39 12.58 -21.11 37.60
CA HIS A 39 11.42 -20.23 37.68
C HIS A 39 11.76 -18.91 38.41
N SER A 40 12.48 -18.99 39.55
CA SER A 40 12.94 -17.80 40.30
C SER A 40 13.79 -16.87 39.45
N LEU A 41 14.80 -17.42 38.76
CA LEU A 41 15.69 -16.64 37.88
C LEU A 41 14.94 -16.00 36.70
N THR A 42 13.90 -16.68 36.19
CA THR A 42 13.08 -16.14 35.11
C THR A 42 12.28 -14.91 35.58
N LEU A 43 11.78 -14.92 36.81
CA LEU A 43 11.07 -13.78 37.39
C LEU A 43 12.03 -12.61 37.65
N GLU A 44 13.19 -12.89 38.26
CA GLU A 44 14.22 -11.87 38.50
C GLU A 44 14.69 -11.19 37.20
N LEU A 45 14.86 -11.96 36.11
CA LEU A 45 15.24 -11.42 34.81
C LEU A 45 14.15 -10.52 34.22
N HIS A 46 12.87 -10.88 34.36
CA HIS A 46 11.77 -10.03 33.90
C HIS A 46 11.71 -8.70 34.66
N ASP A 47 11.86 -8.73 35.99
CA ASP A 47 11.86 -7.52 36.82
C ASP A 47 13.05 -6.61 36.52
N ALA A 48 14.24 -7.20 36.31
CA ALA A 48 15.42 -6.44 35.90
C ALA A 48 15.21 -5.76 34.53
N ARG A 49 14.61 -6.46 33.56
CA ARG A 49 14.28 -5.87 32.25
C ARG A 49 13.25 -4.75 32.37
N ALA A 50 12.23 -4.90 33.21
CA ALA A 50 11.24 -3.86 33.45
C ALA A 50 11.86 -2.62 34.09
N THR A 51 12.78 -2.81 35.05
CA THR A 51 13.52 -1.73 35.71
C THR A 51 14.46 -1.01 34.73
N LEU A 52 15.18 -1.74 33.87
CA LEU A 52 16.01 -1.12 32.84
C LEU A 52 15.18 -0.33 31.81
N ALA A 53 14.01 -0.84 31.44
CA ALA A 53 13.10 -0.14 30.53
C ALA A 53 12.52 1.13 31.15
N SER A 54 12.33 1.19 32.47
CA SER A 54 11.84 2.40 33.16
C SER A 54 12.93 3.44 33.41
N LEU A 55 14.20 3.02 33.49
CA LEU A 55 15.36 3.90 33.62
C LEU A 55 15.88 4.43 32.28
N ALA A 56 15.52 3.79 31.16
CA ALA A 56 15.88 4.27 29.83
C ALA A 56 15.17 5.60 29.55
N PRO A 57 15.89 6.71 29.27
CA PRO A 57 15.24 7.94 28.86
C PRO A 57 14.49 7.70 27.55
N ARG A 58 13.24 8.17 27.49
CA ARG A 58 12.49 8.24 26.23
C ARG A 58 13.19 9.24 25.33
N LEU A 59 14.15 8.77 24.54
CA LEU A 59 14.58 9.49 23.35
C LEU A 59 13.40 9.38 22.39
N ASP A 60 12.61 10.46 22.30
CA ASP A 60 11.68 10.59 21.19
C ASP A 60 12.50 10.41 19.90
N PRO A 61 12.14 9.47 19.02
CA PRO A 61 12.84 9.33 17.76
C PRO A 61 12.80 10.68 17.04
N PRO A 62 13.91 11.15 16.45
CA PRO A 62 13.90 12.39 15.69
C PRO A 62 12.76 12.30 14.68
N ALA A 63 11.94 13.35 14.61
CA ALA A 63 10.84 13.44 13.66
C ALA A 63 11.34 12.98 12.29
N ALA A 64 10.68 11.95 11.73
CA ALA A 64 11.07 11.40 10.45
C ALA A 64 11.18 12.56 9.45
N PRO A 65 12.26 12.64 8.64
CA PRO A 65 12.36 13.67 7.62
C PRO A 65 11.09 13.63 6.74
N PRO A 66 10.57 14.79 6.28
CA PRO A 66 9.39 14.80 5.43
C PRO A 66 9.64 13.87 4.24
N ALA A 67 8.65 13.02 3.94
CA ALA A 67 8.75 12.09 2.83
C ALA A 67 9.23 12.81 1.57
N PRO A 68 10.11 12.19 0.76
CA PRO A 68 10.58 12.80 -0.48
C PRO A 68 9.37 13.19 -1.33
N ARG A 69 9.32 14.46 -1.76
CA ARG A 69 8.23 14.99 -2.60
C ARG A 69 8.07 14.07 -3.82
N ALA A 70 6.84 13.67 -4.11
CA ALA A 70 6.56 12.88 -5.30
C ALA A 70 7.08 13.60 -6.56
N PRO A 71 7.54 12.87 -7.59
CA PRO A 71 7.91 13.50 -8.86
C PRO A 71 6.73 14.31 -9.43
N PRO A 72 6.97 15.29 -10.32
CA PRO A 72 5.88 16.04 -10.92
C PRO A 72 4.97 15.13 -11.75
N THR A 73 3.67 15.42 -11.71
CA THR A 73 2.69 14.78 -12.55
C THR A 73 2.83 15.31 -13.98
N THR A 74 2.95 14.43 -14.97
CA THR A 74 3.19 14.82 -16.37
C THR A 74 2.12 14.28 -17.30
N VAL A 75 2.01 14.84 -18.51
CA VAL A 75 0.99 14.44 -19.49
C VAL A 75 1.64 14.12 -20.83
N VAL A 76 1.34 12.94 -21.38
CA VAL A 76 1.84 12.48 -22.68
C VAL A 76 0.72 12.22 -23.67
N ASN A 77 1.05 12.38 -24.95
CA ASN A 77 0.17 12.06 -26.05
C ASN A 77 0.16 10.54 -26.32
N LEU A 78 -1.03 9.93 -26.34
CA LEU A 78 -1.21 8.50 -26.61
C LEU A 78 -1.49 8.16 -28.08
N ASN A 79 -1.35 9.11 -28.99
CA ASN A 79 -1.48 8.81 -30.42
C ASN A 79 -0.37 7.82 -30.86
N ALA A 80 -0.65 7.07 -31.93
CA ALA A 80 0.23 5.98 -32.35
C ALA A 80 1.66 6.44 -32.67
N GLN A 81 1.83 7.65 -33.22
CA GLN A 81 3.14 8.21 -33.50
C GLN A 81 3.93 8.53 -32.23
N SER A 82 3.27 9.08 -31.21
CA SER A 82 3.89 9.45 -29.94
C SER A 82 4.26 8.20 -29.14
N LEU A 83 3.38 7.20 -29.08
CA LEU A 83 3.70 5.90 -28.50
C LEU A 83 4.93 5.27 -29.16
N ARG A 84 4.98 5.23 -30.50
CA ARG A 84 6.14 4.70 -31.23
C ARG A 84 7.43 5.47 -30.95
N ARG A 85 7.37 6.82 -30.89
CA ARG A 85 8.53 7.66 -30.54
C ARG A 85 9.05 7.38 -29.13
N MET A 86 8.15 7.05 -28.20
CA MET A 86 8.49 6.64 -26.84
C MET A 86 8.89 5.15 -26.74
N GLY A 87 8.90 4.40 -27.86
CA GLY A 87 9.30 2.98 -27.88
C GLY A 87 8.16 1.99 -27.63
N TYR A 88 6.90 2.44 -27.56
CA TYR A 88 5.74 1.59 -27.27
C TYR A 88 4.95 1.24 -28.53
N ARG A 89 4.57 -0.05 -28.65
CA ARG A 89 3.81 -0.57 -29.79
C ARG A 89 2.31 -0.29 -29.70
N SER A 90 1.77 -0.13 -28.50
CA SER A 90 0.35 0.06 -28.23
C SER A 90 0.11 0.79 -26.91
N LEU A 91 -1.13 1.19 -26.64
CA LEU A 91 -1.54 1.71 -25.34
C LEU A 91 -1.28 0.67 -24.23
N ASP A 92 -1.64 -0.59 -24.48
CA ASP A 92 -1.46 -1.66 -23.48
C ASP A 92 0.02 -1.89 -23.16
N ALA A 93 0.90 -1.82 -24.17
CA ALA A 93 2.34 -1.90 -23.96
C ALA A 93 2.85 -0.73 -23.12
N TRP A 94 2.29 0.48 -23.31
CA TRP A 94 2.63 1.65 -22.50
C TRP A 94 2.13 1.51 -21.06
N LEU A 95 0.87 1.10 -20.85
CA LEU A 95 0.30 0.88 -19.51
C LEU A 95 1.04 -0.23 -18.75
N ALA A 96 1.43 -1.30 -19.43
CA ALA A 96 2.17 -2.41 -18.83
C ALA A 96 3.63 -2.06 -18.49
N ALA A 97 4.20 -1.03 -19.14
CA ALA A 97 5.61 -0.68 -18.96
C ALA A 97 5.93 0.00 -17.61
N SER A 98 4.93 0.59 -16.94
CA SER A 98 5.14 1.26 -15.66
C SER A 98 3.84 1.37 -14.87
N PRO A 99 3.84 1.10 -13.55
CA PRO A 99 2.68 1.34 -12.69
C PRO A 99 2.36 2.84 -12.53
N TYR A 100 3.29 3.73 -12.91
CA TYR A 100 3.09 5.17 -12.92
C TYR A 100 2.44 5.67 -14.22
N HIS A 101 2.28 4.83 -15.24
CA HIS A 101 1.56 5.20 -16.46
C HIS A 101 0.05 5.05 -16.23
N LYS A 102 -0.70 6.11 -16.51
CA LYS A 102 -2.13 6.12 -16.24
C LYS A 102 -2.94 6.73 -17.36
N TYR A 103 -3.90 5.97 -17.88
CA TYR A 103 -4.86 6.49 -18.84
C TYR A 103 -5.92 7.36 -18.14
N VAL A 104 -6.09 8.59 -18.62
CA VAL A 104 -7.05 9.56 -18.05
C VAL A 104 -8.13 10.00 -19.03
N GLY A 105 -8.19 9.40 -20.23
CA GLY A 105 -9.15 9.79 -21.26
C GLY A 105 -10.51 9.09 -21.16
N ARG A 106 -11.37 9.39 -22.12
CA ARG A 106 -12.72 8.81 -22.27
C ARG A 106 -12.68 7.37 -22.78
N GLY A 107 -13.75 6.61 -22.53
CA GLY A 107 -13.91 5.30 -23.15
C GLY A 107 -14.10 5.42 -24.65
N MET A 108 -13.58 4.46 -25.41
CA MET A 108 -13.79 4.36 -26.85
C MET A 108 -14.25 2.96 -27.21
N ALA A 109 -15.37 2.84 -27.92
CA ALA A 109 -15.82 1.56 -28.45
C ALA A 109 -14.83 1.03 -29.51
N ALA A 110 -14.81 -0.29 -29.67
CA ALA A 110 -14.03 -0.94 -30.72
C ALA A 110 -14.36 -0.34 -32.10
N ARG A 111 -13.32 0.03 -32.86
CA ARG A 111 -13.45 0.63 -34.20
C ARG A 111 -12.20 0.38 -35.03
N ASN A 112 -12.37 0.11 -36.32
CA ASN A 112 -11.27 -0.07 -37.29
C ASN A 112 -10.21 -1.09 -36.80
N GLY A 113 -10.67 -2.23 -36.28
CA GLY A 113 -9.79 -3.29 -35.75
C GLY A 113 -9.11 -2.97 -34.42
N LYS A 114 -9.40 -1.82 -33.78
CA LYS A 114 -8.93 -1.50 -32.43
C LYS A 114 -9.93 -1.99 -31.38
N PRO A 115 -9.46 -2.55 -30.25
CA PRO A 115 -10.34 -3.01 -29.18
C PRO A 115 -11.01 -1.83 -28.46
N THR A 116 -12.05 -2.15 -27.68
CA THR A 116 -12.67 -1.19 -26.77
C THR A 116 -11.66 -0.76 -25.71
N ILE A 117 -11.59 0.55 -25.46
CA ILE A 117 -10.80 1.15 -24.39
C ILE A 117 -11.75 1.61 -23.30
N ALA A 118 -11.55 1.13 -22.07
CA ALA A 118 -12.32 1.54 -20.91
C ALA A 118 -12.10 3.02 -20.61
N GLY A 119 -13.17 3.73 -20.23
CA GLY A 119 -13.08 5.11 -19.81
C GLY A 119 -12.44 5.25 -18.44
N SER A 120 -11.67 6.31 -18.24
CA SER A 120 -11.13 6.67 -16.94
C SER A 120 -12.14 7.50 -16.16
N LEU A 121 -12.13 7.36 -14.83
CA LEU A 121 -12.84 8.21 -13.87
C LEU A 121 -12.49 9.70 -14.05
N TRP A 122 -11.28 9.93 -14.59
CA TRP A 122 -10.67 11.21 -14.87
C TRP A 122 -11.01 11.78 -16.26
N GLY A 123 -11.75 11.03 -17.08
CA GLY A 123 -12.12 11.46 -18.42
C GLY A 123 -12.97 12.73 -18.42
N ASN A 124 -12.67 13.67 -19.32
CA ASN A 124 -13.49 14.86 -19.49
C ASN A 124 -14.91 14.48 -19.99
N PRO A 125 -16.00 14.82 -19.27
CA PRO A 125 -17.36 14.53 -19.74
C PRO A 125 -17.81 15.44 -20.90
N PHE A 126 -17.20 16.64 -21.02
CA PHE A 126 -17.52 17.64 -22.04
C PHE A 126 -16.82 17.32 -23.37
N LYS A 127 -17.55 17.47 -24.47
CA LYS A 127 -17.15 17.12 -25.84
C LYS A 127 -17.00 18.38 -26.68
N ILE A 128 -15.85 18.52 -27.32
CA ILE A 128 -15.59 19.60 -28.29
C ILE A 128 -16.66 19.56 -29.39
N GLY A 129 -17.15 20.73 -29.78
CA GLY A 129 -18.21 20.91 -30.78
C GLY A 129 -19.62 20.83 -30.19
N ARG A 130 -19.89 19.86 -29.30
CA ARG A 130 -21.19 19.74 -28.62
C ARG A 130 -21.32 20.73 -27.46
N ASP A 131 -20.30 20.75 -26.60
CA ASP A 131 -20.32 21.47 -25.33
C ASP A 131 -19.42 22.73 -25.37
N GLY A 132 -18.86 23.04 -26.54
CA GLY A 132 -18.05 24.23 -26.79
C GLY A 132 -16.76 23.98 -27.57
N THR A 133 -15.94 25.02 -27.67
CA THR A 133 -14.56 24.98 -28.15
C THR A 133 -13.66 24.18 -27.21
N ARG A 134 -12.44 23.85 -27.64
CA ARG A 134 -11.46 23.14 -26.81
C ARG A 134 -11.23 23.84 -25.47
N ASP A 135 -11.02 25.15 -25.49
CA ASP A 135 -10.71 25.92 -24.29
C ASP A 135 -11.91 25.98 -23.35
N GLU A 136 -13.13 26.12 -23.90
CA GLU A 136 -14.36 26.07 -23.12
C GLU A 136 -14.56 24.72 -22.43
N VAL A 137 -14.35 23.60 -23.13
CA VAL A 137 -14.54 22.27 -22.52
C VAL A 137 -13.43 21.91 -21.54
N VAL A 138 -12.22 22.47 -21.70
CA VAL A 138 -11.12 22.33 -20.71
C VAL A 138 -11.41 23.18 -19.48
N ARG A 139 -11.95 24.39 -19.64
CA ARG A 139 -12.39 25.24 -18.53
C ARG A 139 -13.54 24.59 -17.75
N GLN A 140 -14.59 24.13 -18.45
CA GLN A 140 -15.70 23.38 -17.84
C GLN A 140 -15.20 22.15 -17.08
N TYR A 141 -14.20 21.44 -17.64
CA TYR A 141 -13.59 20.31 -16.96
C TYR A 141 -12.87 20.70 -15.66
N ARG A 142 -12.15 21.82 -15.66
CA ARG A 142 -11.47 22.32 -14.45
C ARG A 142 -12.45 22.59 -13.33
N ASP A 143 -13.57 23.25 -13.64
CA ASP A 143 -14.60 23.54 -12.64
C ASP A 143 -15.24 22.23 -12.15
N HIS A 144 -15.61 21.34 -13.07
CA HIS A 144 -16.18 20.03 -12.77
C HIS A 144 -15.28 19.16 -11.86
N ILE A 145 -13.98 19.08 -12.14
CA ILE A 145 -13.08 18.23 -11.36
C ILE A 145 -12.80 18.84 -9.98
N ARG A 146 -12.69 20.17 -9.87
CA ARG A 146 -12.58 20.87 -8.58
C ARG A 146 -13.79 20.61 -7.70
N ASP A 147 -14.99 20.68 -8.27
CA ASP A 147 -16.22 20.39 -7.52
C ASP A 147 -16.25 18.93 -7.03
N LYS A 148 -15.85 17.97 -7.88
CA LYS A 148 -15.75 16.56 -7.47
C LYS A 148 -14.75 16.35 -6.34
N ILE A 149 -13.59 17.01 -6.40
CA ILE A 149 -12.57 16.95 -5.34
C ILE A 149 -13.12 17.57 -4.05
N ALA A 150 -13.74 18.75 -4.13
CA ALA A 150 -14.30 19.45 -2.97
C ALA A 150 -15.42 18.66 -2.28
N ARG A 151 -16.21 17.87 -3.04
CA ARG A 151 -17.21 16.94 -2.49
C ARG A 151 -16.62 15.64 -1.95
N GLY A 152 -15.34 15.36 -2.21
CA GLY A 152 -14.69 14.09 -1.86
C GLY A 152 -15.08 12.92 -2.77
N ASP A 153 -15.65 13.18 -3.95
CA ASP A 153 -16.03 12.15 -4.93
C ASP A 153 -14.80 11.44 -5.53
N VAL A 154 -13.66 12.14 -5.57
CA VAL A 154 -12.37 11.66 -6.13
C VAL A 154 -11.20 12.20 -5.32
N ASP A 155 -10.10 11.44 -5.28
CA ASP A 155 -8.84 11.80 -4.65
C ASP A 155 -7.71 11.83 -5.70
N LEU A 156 -6.91 12.90 -5.69
CA LEU A 156 -5.78 13.12 -6.60
C LEU A 156 -4.57 12.22 -6.29
N SER A 157 -4.53 11.52 -5.16
CA SER A 157 -3.46 10.57 -4.82
C SER A 157 -3.21 9.53 -5.93
N ASP A 158 -4.25 9.14 -6.67
CA ASP A 158 -4.17 8.17 -7.76
C ASP A 158 -3.58 8.75 -9.07
N VAL A 159 -3.41 10.06 -9.20
CA VAL A 159 -2.76 10.70 -10.37
C VAL A 159 -1.46 11.42 -10.02
N ARG A 160 -1.24 11.72 -8.73
CA ARG A 160 -0.06 12.43 -8.25
C ARG A 160 1.23 11.68 -8.57
N GLY A 161 2.18 12.39 -9.17
CA GLY A 161 3.49 11.87 -9.60
C GLY A 161 3.45 10.79 -10.67
N LYS A 162 2.32 10.68 -11.39
CA LYS A 162 2.16 9.75 -12.51
C LYS A 162 2.37 10.43 -13.86
N VAL A 163 2.58 9.59 -14.88
CA VAL A 163 2.55 10.02 -16.28
C VAL A 163 1.16 9.75 -16.82
N LEU A 164 0.39 10.81 -17.03
CA LEU A 164 -0.98 10.77 -17.49
C LEU A 164 -1.03 10.70 -19.02
N GLY A 165 -1.75 9.71 -19.55
CA GLY A 165 -1.91 9.50 -20.97
C GLY A 165 -3.24 10.08 -21.46
N CYS A 166 -3.17 10.98 -22.46
CA CYS A 166 -4.34 11.53 -23.13
C CYS A 166 -4.11 11.71 -24.64
N TRP A 167 -5.17 11.63 -25.46
CA TRP A 167 -5.09 11.93 -26.90
C TRP A 167 -5.23 13.42 -27.25
N CYS A 168 -5.63 14.28 -26.30
CA CYS A 168 -5.83 15.70 -26.60
C CYS A 168 -4.52 16.49 -26.77
N LYS A 169 -3.43 16.05 -26.13
CA LYS A 169 -2.10 16.63 -26.37
C LYS A 169 -1.74 16.57 -27.86
N PRO A 170 -0.95 17.51 -28.39
CA PRO A 170 -0.28 18.62 -27.70
C PRO A 170 -1.17 19.84 -27.42
N GLU A 171 -2.38 19.88 -27.95
CA GLU A 171 -3.34 20.97 -27.72
C GLU A 171 -3.85 20.98 -26.27
N GLY A 172 -4.63 22.01 -25.89
CA GLY A 172 -5.28 22.12 -24.59
C GLY A 172 -5.93 20.79 -24.16
N CYS A 173 -5.44 20.25 -23.04
CA CYS A 173 -5.74 18.91 -22.58
C CYS A 173 -6.25 18.94 -21.14
N HIS A 174 -7.31 18.16 -20.87
CA HIS A 174 -7.83 18.01 -19.50
C HIS A 174 -6.84 17.34 -18.55
N GLY A 175 -5.91 16.53 -19.10
CA GLY A 175 -4.82 15.94 -18.34
C GLY A 175 -3.87 16.98 -17.73
N ASP A 176 -3.70 18.13 -18.40
CA ASP A 176 -2.86 19.22 -17.87
C ASP A 176 -3.48 19.82 -16.60
N VAL A 177 -4.81 19.97 -16.60
CA VAL A 177 -5.57 20.43 -15.43
C VAL A 177 -5.41 19.45 -14.27
N LEU A 178 -5.47 18.14 -14.53
CA LEU A 178 -5.27 17.13 -13.49
C LEU A 178 -3.86 17.17 -12.90
N ALA A 179 -2.85 17.28 -13.76
CA ALA A 179 -1.46 17.35 -13.34
C ALA A 179 -1.20 18.58 -12.45
N GLU A 180 -1.69 19.75 -12.87
CA GLU A 180 -1.60 20.99 -12.09
C GLU A 180 -2.24 20.86 -10.72
N LEU A 181 -3.47 20.34 -10.63
CA LEU A 181 -4.18 20.18 -9.35
C LEU A 181 -3.50 19.15 -8.44
N ALA A 182 -3.00 18.05 -9.01
CA ALA A 182 -2.33 16.98 -8.26
C ALA A 182 -1.02 17.47 -7.64
N ASP A 183 -0.28 18.32 -8.35
CA ASP A 183 1.00 18.85 -7.90
C ASP A 183 0.85 20.08 -6.99
N ALA A 184 -0.15 20.92 -7.19
CA ALA A 184 -0.45 22.06 -6.29
C ALA A 184 -0.82 21.61 -4.86
N SER A 185 -1.25 20.36 -4.69
CA SER A 185 -1.55 19.75 -3.39
C SER A 185 -0.29 19.20 -2.68
N ASN A 186 0.92 19.50 -3.16
CA ASN A 186 2.22 19.17 -2.56
C ASN A 186 2.92 20.38 -1.90
N GLU A 187 2.26 21.54 -1.85
CA GLU A 187 2.68 22.72 -1.07
C GLU A 187 1.85 22.85 0.21
#